data_AF-A0A166CYY2-F1
#
_entry.id   AF-A0A166CYY2-F1
#
_cell.length_a   1.000
_cell.length_b   1.000
_cell.length_c   1.000
_cell.angle_alpha   90.00
_cell.angle_beta   90.00
_cell.angle_gamma   90.00
#
_symmetry.space_group_name_H-M   'P 1'
#
loop_
_entity.id
_entity.type
_entity.pdbx_description
1 polymer ?
#
loop_
_entity_poly.entity_id
_entity_poly.type
_entity_poly.pdbx_seq_one_letter_code
_entity_poly.pdbx_strand_id
1 'polypeptide(L)'
;MYDSEVSEIDNLAILNGMLFMVLGSMIGYPVALASVGALKRLWKNDLVALKGSCPNCGEEVFAFVRSNQSNNAPHRADCHVCNCSLEFRTKVEQSITSPGRQWVYGRIYLKGQRNRSRLQV
;
A
#
# COMPACT_ATOMS: atom_id res chain seq x y z
N MET A 1 58.96 -9.26 -19.76
CA MET A 1 57.63 -9.50 -20.36
C MET A 1 56.81 -10.34 -19.38
N TYR A 2 56.48 -9.79 -18.21
CA TYR A 2 55.65 -10.45 -17.20
C TYR A 2 54.83 -9.39 -16.44
N ASP A 3 55.45 -8.22 -16.18
CA ASP A 3 54.77 -7.08 -15.56
C ASP A 3 53.61 -6.49 -16.39
N SER A 4 53.71 -6.51 -17.72
CA SER A 4 52.66 -5.99 -18.61
C SER A 4 51.38 -6.82 -18.55
N GLU A 5 51.46 -8.15 -18.56
CA GLU A 5 50.29 -9.05 -18.49
C GLU A 5 49.60 -8.97 -17.13
N VAL A 6 50.35 -8.87 -16.03
CA VAL A 6 49.79 -8.72 -14.68
C VAL A 6 49.02 -7.40 -14.55
N SER A 7 49.53 -6.31 -15.13
CA SER A 7 48.82 -5.04 -15.15
C SER A 7 47.54 -5.05 -15.98
N GLU A 8 47.50 -5.81 -17.09
CA GLU A 8 46.32 -5.93 -17.93
C GLU A 8 45.22 -6.76 -17.25
N ILE A 9 45.58 -7.84 -16.54
CA ILE A 9 44.65 -8.65 -15.76
C ILE A 9 44.04 -7.84 -14.60
N ASP A 10 44.86 -7.06 -13.89
CA ASP A 10 44.40 -6.22 -12.78
C ASP A 10 43.46 -5.10 -13.26
N ASN A 11 43.78 -4.50 -14.42
CA ASN A 11 42.90 -3.53 -15.08
C ASN A 11 41.56 -4.15 -15.52
N LEU A 12 41.55 -5.39 -16.01
CA LEU A 12 40.32 -6.12 -16.35
C LEU A 12 39.48 -6.45 -15.10
N ALA A 13 40.12 -6.80 -13.98
CA ALA A 13 39.43 -7.03 -12.73
C ALA A 13 38.73 -5.76 -12.20
N ILE A 14 39.43 -4.61 -12.27
CA ILE A 14 38.88 -3.30 -11.90
C ILE A 14 37.72 -2.92 -12.83
N LEU A 15 37.88 -3.11 -14.15
CA LEU A 15 36.84 -2.81 -15.14
C LEU A 15 35.59 -3.66 -14.91
N ASN A 16 35.75 -4.96 -14.68
CA ASN A 16 34.65 -5.86 -14.38
C ASN A 16 33.93 -5.45 -13.09
N GLY A 17 34.67 -5.11 -12.03
CA GLY A 17 34.11 -4.61 -10.77
C GLY A 17 33.27 -3.34 -10.97
N MET A 18 33.76 -2.39 -11.76
CA MET A 18 33.00 -1.19 -12.12
C MET A 18 31.75 -1.54 -12.94
N LEU A 19 31.85 -2.47 -13.88
CA LEU A 19 30.71 -2.90 -14.70
C LEU A 19 29.60 -3.51 -13.82
N PHE A 20 29.97 -4.38 -12.88
CA PHE A 20 29.03 -4.97 -11.92
C PHE A 20 28.36 -3.92 -11.03
N MET A 21 29.12 -2.93 -10.55
CA MET A 21 28.54 -1.83 -9.76
C MET A 21 27.57 -0.97 -10.57
N VAL A 22 27.92 -0.62 -11.81
CA VAL A 22 27.08 0.21 -12.68
C VAL A 22 25.80 -0.54 -13.09
N LEU A 23 25.93 -1.78 -13.55
CA LEU A 23 24.78 -2.61 -13.93
C LEU A 23 23.90 -2.92 -12.72
N GLY A 24 24.51 -3.25 -11.58
CA GLY A 24 23.81 -3.46 -10.32
C GLY A 24 23.06 -2.22 -9.84
N SER A 25 23.63 -1.03 -10.00
CA SER A 25 22.97 0.24 -9.67
C SER A 25 21.83 0.56 -10.63
N MET A 26 22.02 0.36 -11.94
CA MET A 26 20.95 0.60 -12.93
C MET A 26 19.72 -0.30 -12.70
N ILE A 27 19.93 -1.55 -12.28
CA ILE A 27 18.83 -2.48 -12.00
C ILE A 27 18.28 -2.26 -10.58
N GLY A 28 19.14 -2.02 -9.60
CA GLY A 28 18.77 -1.89 -8.18
C GLY A 28 18.13 -0.55 -7.82
N TYR A 29 18.57 0.55 -8.43
CA TYR A 29 18.04 1.90 -8.18
C TYR A 29 16.52 2.01 -8.40
N PRO A 30 15.92 1.55 -9.51
CA PRO A 30 14.46 1.63 -9.68
C PRO A 30 13.71 0.80 -8.64
N VAL A 31 14.24 -0.36 -8.23
CA VAL A 31 13.64 -1.20 -7.18
C VAL A 31 13.69 -0.50 -5.82
N ALA A 32 14.85 0.06 -5.46
CA ALA A 32 15.02 0.84 -4.24
C ALA A 32 14.11 2.08 -4.24
N LEU A 33 14.03 2.80 -5.36
CA LEU A 33 13.20 4.00 -5.51
C LEU A 33 11.70 3.69 -5.34
N ALA A 34 11.22 2.61 -5.96
CA ALA A 34 9.85 2.13 -5.79
C ALA A 34 9.54 1.81 -4.30
N SER A 35 10.52 1.22 -3.61
CA SER A 35 10.42 0.86 -2.19
C SER A 35 10.35 2.10 -1.30
N VAL A 36 11.14 3.14 -1.57
CA VAL A 36 11.07 4.43 -0.84
C VAL A 36 9.68 5.04 -0.92
N GLY A 37 8.98 4.89 -2.06
CA GLY A 37 7.59 5.34 -2.19
C GLY A 37 6.63 4.63 -1.25
N ALA A 38 6.77 3.31 -1.10
CA ALA A 38 5.99 2.52 -0.15
C ALA A 38 6.34 2.85 1.31
N LEU A 39 7.64 2.97 1.63
CA LEU A 39 8.10 3.38 2.97
C LEU A 39 7.64 4.79 3.35
N LYS A 40 7.68 5.75 2.42
CA LYS A 40 7.22 7.12 2.66
C LYS A 40 5.71 7.16 2.95
N ARG A 41 4.92 6.24 2.38
CA ARG A 41 3.50 6.07 2.71
C ARG A 41 3.32 5.53 4.12
N LEU A 42 4.06 4.48 4.48
CA LEU A 42 4.04 3.94 5.85
C LEU A 42 4.47 4.98 6.87
N TRP A 43 5.54 5.73 6.59
CA TRP A 43 6.07 6.75 7.50
C TRP A 43 5.13 7.93 7.73
N LYS A 44 4.26 8.24 6.76
CA LYS A 44 3.23 9.27 6.93
C LYS A 44 2.10 8.87 7.88
N ASN A 45 2.08 7.64 8.40
CA ASN A 45 1.00 7.11 9.25
C ASN A 45 -0.40 7.36 8.65
N ASP A 46 -0.48 7.38 7.32
CA ASP A 46 -1.71 7.76 6.62
C ASP A 46 -2.61 6.56 6.32
N LEU A 47 -2.18 5.33 6.62
CA LEU A 47 -2.99 4.13 6.49
C LEU A 47 -3.56 3.71 7.85
N VAL A 48 -4.87 3.54 7.92
CA VAL A 48 -5.56 3.02 9.11
C VAL A 48 -6.40 1.81 8.75
N ALA A 49 -6.41 0.81 9.62
CA ALA A 49 -7.29 -0.34 9.48
C ALA A 49 -8.62 -0.03 10.18
N LEU A 50 -9.72 -0.07 9.43
CA LEU A 50 -11.06 -0.05 9.98
C LEU A 50 -11.59 -1.47 10.10
N LYS A 51 -12.10 -1.77 11.29
CA LYS A 51 -12.79 -3.00 11.62
C LYS A 51 -14.27 -2.71 11.82
N GLY A 52 -15.15 -3.57 11.30
CA GLY A 52 -16.57 -3.52 11.61
C GLY A 52 -17.31 -4.72 11.04
N SER A 53 -18.63 -4.75 11.22
CA SER A 53 -19.47 -5.85 10.76
C SER A 53 -20.16 -5.50 9.45
N CYS A 54 -20.31 -6.49 8.58
CA CYS A 54 -21.10 -6.37 7.36
C CYS A 54 -22.58 -6.10 7.72
N PRO A 55 -23.20 -5.02 7.22
CA PRO A 55 -24.61 -4.71 7.50
C PRO A 55 -25.60 -5.71 6.90
N ASN A 56 -25.16 -6.60 6.00
CA ASN A 56 -26.02 -7.61 5.36
C ASN A 56 -25.94 -8.99 6.03
N CYS A 57 -24.73 -9.50 6.31
CA CYS A 57 -24.55 -10.86 6.87
C CYS A 57 -23.98 -10.89 8.29
N GLY A 58 -23.56 -9.75 8.86
CA GLY A 58 -23.00 -9.66 10.21
C GLY A 58 -21.51 -10.02 10.34
N GLU A 59 -20.89 -10.58 9.29
CA GLU A 59 -19.49 -11.00 9.33
C GLU A 59 -18.51 -9.85 9.55
N GLU A 60 -17.38 -10.12 10.24
CA GLU A 60 -16.32 -9.12 10.42
C GLU A 60 -15.62 -8.83 9.09
N VAL A 61 -15.54 -7.53 8.76
CA VAL A 61 -14.86 -7.02 7.57
C VAL A 61 -13.81 -6.00 7.97
N PHE A 62 -12.72 -5.99 7.21
CA PHE A 62 -11.57 -5.12 7.43
C PHE A 62 -11.29 -4.31 6.18
N ALA A 63 -10.93 -3.05 6.36
CA ALA A 63 -10.58 -2.16 5.26
C ALA A 63 -9.43 -1.24 5.64
N PHE A 64 -8.40 -1.16 4.79
CA PHE A 64 -7.30 -0.21 4.97
C PHE A 64 -7.64 1.08 4.25
N VAL A 65 -7.90 2.14 5.02
CA VAL A 65 -8.31 3.44 4.46
C VAL A 65 -7.23 4.49 4.71
N ARG A 66 -7.12 5.43 3.77
CA ARG A 66 -6.21 6.58 3.91
C ARG A 66 -6.84 7.66 4.78
N SER A 67 -6.15 8.04 5.85
CA SER A 67 -6.59 9.08 6.78
C SER A 67 -6.67 10.47 6.13
N ASN A 68 -5.81 10.75 5.14
CA ASN A 68 -5.77 12.01 4.39
C ASN A 68 -6.88 12.19 3.32
N GLN A 69 -7.59 11.12 2.95
CA GLN A 69 -8.66 11.15 1.94
C GLN A 69 -10.06 11.05 2.55
N SER A 70 -10.17 11.09 3.88
CA SER A 70 -11.39 10.82 4.64
C SER A 70 -12.64 11.60 4.20
N ASN A 71 -12.47 12.79 3.62
CA ASN A 71 -13.60 13.60 3.13
C ASN A 71 -13.90 13.46 1.63
N ASN A 72 -12.97 12.97 0.80
CA ASN A 72 -13.06 13.14 -0.65
C ASN A 72 -13.34 11.85 -1.44
N ALA A 73 -13.07 10.68 -0.86
CA ALA A 73 -13.35 9.41 -1.54
C ALA A 73 -13.73 8.32 -0.55
N PRO A 74 -14.97 7.80 -0.60
CA PRO A 74 -15.33 6.63 0.21
C PRO A 74 -14.59 5.40 -0.30
N HIS A 75 -14.05 4.59 0.61
CA HIS A 75 -13.34 3.38 0.24
C HIS A 75 -14.34 2.24 0.02
N ARG A 76 -14.16 1.47 -1.05
CA ARG A 76 -15.08 0.38 -1.42
C ARG A 76 -14.36 -0.95 -1.29
N ALA A 77 -15.04 -1.90 -0.66
CA ALA A 77 -14.64 -3.30 -0.61
C ALA A 77 -15.88 -4.17 -0.62
N ASP A 78 -15.75 -5.41 -1.04
CA ASP A 78 -16.86 -6.37 -1.03
C ASP A 78 -16.76 -7.26 0.20
N CYS A 79 -17.89 -7.65 0.78
CA CYS A 79 -17.88 -8.64 1.85
C CYS A 79 -17.42 -9.99 1.30
N HIS A 80 -16.44 -10.61 1.94
CA HIS A 80 -15.92 -11.91 1.52
C HIS A 80 -16.94 -13.05 1.64
N VAL A 81 -18.01 -12.87 2.43
CA VAL A 81 -19.10 -13.85 2.60
C VAL A 81 -20.27 -13.56 1.65
N CYS A 82 -20.93 -12.40 1.77
CA CYS A 82 -22.10 -12.10 0.93
C CYS A 82 -21.80 -11.51 -0.44
N ASN A 83 -20.54 -11.21 -0.74
CA ASN A 83 -20.11 -10.53 -1.97
C ASN A 83 -20.90 -9.23 -2.26
N CYS A 84 -21.43 -8.64 -1.19
CA CYS A 84 -22.23 -7.45 -1.16
C CYS A 84 -21.28 -6.25 -1.10
N SER A 85 -21.52 -5.23 -1.93
CA SER A 85 -20.60 -4.08 -2.01
C SER A 85 -20.75 -3.16 -0.80
N LEU A 86 -19.64 -2.91 -0.11
CA LEU A 86 -19.58 -2.09 1.10
C LEU A 86 -18.84 -0.78 0.84
N GLU A 87 -19.37 0.29 1.42
CA GLU A 87 -18.78 1.62 1.38
C GLU A 87 -18.34 2.03 2.79
N PHE A 88 -17.02 2.17 2.97
CA PHE A 88 -16.39 2.61 4.21
C PHE A 88 -16.22 4.13 4.17
N ARG A 89 -16.93 4.81 5.08
CA ARG A 89 -16.76 6.25 5.30
C ARG A 89 -16.02 6.50 6.60
N THR A 90 -14.88 7.15 6.48
CA THR A 90 -14.00 7.43 7.61
C THR A 90 -14.18 8.86 8.06
N LYS A 91 -14.28 9.07 9.37
CA LYS A 91 -14.19 10.38 9.99
C LYS A 91 -12.93 10.40 10.84
N VAL A 92 -12.08 11.36 10.54
CA VAL A 92 -10.85 11.61 11.26
C VAL A 92 -11.14 12.63 12.36
N GLU A 93 -10.84 12.28 13.60
CA GLU A 93 -10.70 13.26 14.68
C GLU A 93 -9.22 13.43 15.01
N GLN A 94 -8.76 14.68 14.89
CA GLN A 94 -7.47 15.07 15.41
C GLN A 94 -7.61 15.24 16.92
N SER A 95 -6.78 14.53 17.69
CA SER A 95 -6.76 14.75 19.13
C SER A 95 -6.15 16.12 19.42
N ILE A 96 -6.90 16.97 20.11
CA ILE A 96 -6.46 18.32 20.51
C ILE A 96 -5.38 18.21 21.62
N THR A 97 -5.35 17.08 22.33
CA THR A 97 -4.55 16.85 23.54
C THR A 97 -3.24 16.08 23.31
N SER A 98 -3.01 15.50 22.12
CA SER A 98 -1.83 14.66 21.86
C SER A 98 -1.35 14.80 20.41
N PRO A 99 -0.41 15.72 20.11
CA PRO A 99 0.16 15.83 18.78
C PRO A 99 0.76 14.48 18.35
N GLY A 100 0.27 13.94 17.23
CA GLY A 100 0.69 12.65 16.67
C GLY A 100 -0.27 11.48 16.89
N ARG A 101 -1.32 11.60 17.71
CA ARG A 101 -2.38 10.57 17.81
C ARG A 101 -3.63 11.04 17.07
N GLN A 102 -3.96 10.32 16.01
CA GLN A 102 -5.14 10.56 15.19
C GLN A 102 -6.11 9.40 15.39
N TRP A 103 -7.31 9.71 15.87
CA TRP A 103 -8.37 8.72 15.98
C TRP A 103 -9.13 8.71 14.66
N VAL A 104 -9.23 7.53 14.04
CA VAL A 104 -10.04 7.35 12.86
C VAL A 104 -11.14 6.37 13.19
N TYR A 105 -12.36 6.84 13.12
CA TYR A 105 -13.55 6.03 13.25
C TYR A 105 -14.34 6.14 11.96
N GLY A 106 -15.35 5.31 11.77
CA GLY A 106 -16.08 5.30 10.52
C GLY A 106 -17.42 4.59 10.62
N ARG A 107 -18.12 4.57 9.49
CA ARG A 107 -19.35 3.81 9.30
C ARG A 107 -19.23 2.99 8.02
N ILE A 108 -19.81 1.81 8.06
CA ILE A 108 -19.88 0.90 6.92
C ILE A 108 -21.30 0.96 6.37
N TYR A 109 -21.44 1.27 5.09
CA TYR A 109 -22.72 1.33 4.41
C TYR A 109 -22.82 0.20 3.41
N LEU A 110 -23.99 -0.42 3.33
CA LEU A 110 -24.32 -1.30 2.21
C LEU A 110 -24.53 -0.41 0.98
N LYS A 111 -23.66 -0.54 -0.01
CA LYS A 111 -23.91 0.09 -1.29
C LYS A 111 -24.92 -0.78 -2.02
N GLY A 112 -26.12 -0.25 -2.23
CA GLY A 112 -27.20 -0.95 -2.91
C GLY A 112 -26.72 -1.56 -4.22
N GLN A 113 -26.56 -2.89 -4.22
CA GLN A 113 -26.38 -3.66 -5.42
C GLN A 113 -27.73 -3.59 -6.12
N ARG A 114 -27.83 -2.79 -7.19
CA ARG A 114 -28.98 -2.84 -8.09
C ARG A 114 -29.08 -4.28 -8.61
N ASN A 115 -29.93 -5.05 -7.95
CA ASN A 115 -30.40 -6.41 -8.21
C ASN A 115 -29.58 -7.22 -9.22
N ARG A 116 -28.81 -8.20 -8.72
CA ARG A 116 -28.41 -9.39 -9.50
C ARG A 116 -29.11 -10.68 -9.05
N SER A 117 -30.09 -10.59 -8.15
CA SER A 117 -30.86 -11.73 -7.65
C SER A 117 -32.38 -11.51 -7.75
N ARG A 118 -32.83 -11.02 -8.90
CA ARG A 118 -34.08 -11.48 -9.53
C ARG A 118 -33.74 -12.33 -10.75
N LEU A 119 -33.26 -13.54 -10.49
CA LEU A 119 -33.37 -14.69 -11.37
C LEU A 119 -34.02 -15.73 -10.45
N GLN A 120 -35.35 -15.92 -10.53
CA GLN A 120 -35.97 -17.13 -11.14
C GLN A 120 -35.31 -18.39 -10.55
N VAL A 121 -35.95 -19.16 -9.67
CA VAL A 121 -37.24 -19.88 -9.79
C VAL A 121 -37.88 -20.03 -8.41
#